data_AF-A0A061J1P0-F1
#
_entry.id   AF-A0A061J1P0-F1
#
_cell.length_a   1.000
_cell.length_b   1.000
_cell.length_c   1.000
_cell.angle_alpha   90.00
_cell.angle_beta   90.00
_cell.angle_gamma   90.00
#
_symmetry.space_group_name_H-M   'P 1'
#
loop_
_entity.id
_entity.type
_entity.pdbx_description
1 polymer ?
#
loop_
_entity_poly.entity_id
_entity_poly.type
_entity_poly.pdbx_seq_one_letter_code
_entity_poly.pdbx_strand_id
1 'polypeptide(L)'
;MLGSNDCAGVPQHVPLEEYRVNLKAIVGLVRKHAAPVGGIFLMSPPPLDEEGRQEWLRSVGRAPDSCKRRFETMRHYRDVALQVGAEEYAEHGDVFTVDLYLAFLGEGAGTMPYTKGPWCENFFDGLHFNVDGGRIIFEALWGAITKSARADKILPDGLPCVLPPWEVLANGSL
;
A
#
# COMPACT_ATOMS: atom_id res chain seq x y z
N MET A 1 1.94 0.11 4.25
CA MET A 1 1.36 -1.07 3.55
C MET A 1 1.82 -2.32 4.26
N LEU A 2 0.88 -3.09 4.80
CA LEU A 2 1.07 -4.42 5.40
C LEU A 2 -0.11 -5.30 4.94
N GLY A 3 -0.13 -6.59 5.26
CA GLY A 3 -1.25 -7.49 4.95
C GLY A 3 -0.88 -8.62 3.98
N SER A 4 0.01 -8.40 3.02
CA SER A 4 0.36 -9.42 2.01
C SER A 4 1.09 -10.64 2.58
N ASN A 5 1.75 -10.49 3.73
CA ASN A 5 2.37 -11.61 4.45
C ASN A 5 1.45 -12.15 5.53
N ASP A 6 0.75 -11.25 6.22
CA ASP A 6 -0.23 -11.52 7.27
C ASP A 6 -1.34 -12.49 6.79
N CYS A 7 -1.76 -12.35 5.53
CA CYS A 7 -2.76 -13.21 4.89
C CYS A 7 -2.24 -14.60 4.44
N ALA A 8 -0.94 -14.86 4.57
CA ALA A 8 -0.32 -16.12 4.16
C ALA A 8 -0.54 -17.23 5.19
N GLY A 9 -0.02 -18.42 4.89
CA GLY A 9 0.16 -19.48 5.87
C GLY A 9 1.32 -19.22 6.84
N VAL A 10 1.51 -20.16 7.76
CA VAL A 10 2.65 -20.15 8.69
C VAL A 10 4.00 -20.14 7.95
N PRO A 11 5.02 -19.42 8.46
CA PRO A 11 5.05 -18.71 9.75
C PRO A 11 4.63 -17.24 9.69
N GLN A 12 4.16 -16.73 8.55
CA GLN A 12 3.88 -15.30 8.38
C GLN A 12 2.46 -14.90 8.75
N HIS A 13 1.57 -15.90 8.91
CA HIS A 13 0.17 -15.67 9.20
C HIS A 13 -0.05 -14.82 10.45
N VAL A 14 -0.89 -13.79 10.34
CA VAL A 14 -1.42 -13.00 11.45
C VAL A 14 -2.94 -13.02 11.34
N PRO A 15 -3.69 -13.51 12.34
CA PRO A 15 -5.15 -13.54 12.30
C PRO A 15 -5.77 -12.17 12.01
N LEU A 16 -6.90 -12.15 11.30
CA LEU A 16 -7.47 -10.91 10.77
C LEU A 16 -7.78 -9.85 11.85
N GLU A 17 -8.27 -10.26 13.02
CA GLU A 17 -8.52 -9.34 14.14
C GLU A 17 -7.21 -8.83 14.76
N GLU A 18 -6.19 -9.68 14.87
CA GLU A 18 -4.87 -9.25 15.35
C GLU A 18 -4.24 -8.25 14.37
N TYR A 19 -4.35 -8.50 13.07
CA TYR A 19 -3.93 -7.56 12.03
C TYR A 19 -4.63 -6.21 12.17
N ARG A 20 -5.94 -6.18 12.44
CA ARG A 20 -6.70 -4.96 12.71
C ARG A 20 -6.15 -4.20 13.91
N VAL A 21 -5.96 -4.89 15.03
CA VAL A 21 -5.41 -4.31 16.27
C VAL A 21 -4.00 -3.76 16.03
N ASN A 22 -3.15 -4.52 15.35
CA ASN A 22 -1.77 -4.14 15.02
C ASN A 22 -1.73 -2.89 14.13
N LEU A 23 -2.58 -2.80 13.11
CA LEU A 23 -2.66 -1.61 12.26
C LEU A 23 -3.03 -0.36 13.06
N LYS A 24 -4.04 -0.43 13.94
CA LYS A 24 -4.41 0.69 14.81
C LYS A 24 -3.26 1.10 15.72
N ALA A 25 -2.58 0.13 16.32
CA ALA A 25 -1.42 0.39 17.18
C ALA A 25 -0.29 1.09 16.40
N ILE A 26 0.03 0.62 15.19
CA ILE A 26 1.05 1.23 14.32
C ILE A 26 0.66 2.65 13.94
N VAL A 27 -0.58 2.88 13.51
CA VAL A 27 -1.09 4.22 13.17
C VAL A 27 -0.96 5.16 14.37
N GLY A 28 -1.38 4.73 15.56
CA GLY A 28 -1.24 5.50 16.79
C GLY A 28 0.21 5.82 17.14
N LEU A 29 1.13 4.87 16.98
CA LEU A 29 2.57 5.08 17.19
C LEU A 29 3.16 6.08 16.20
N VAL A 30 2.84 5.97 14.90
CA VAL A 30 3.30 6.91 13.87
C VAL A 30 2.77 8.30 14.16
N ARG A 31 1.48 8.44 14.47
CA ARG A 31 0.86 9.71 14.83
C ARG A 31 1.55 10.35 16.03
N LYS A 32 1.83 9.57 17.09
CA LYS A 32 2.43 10.05 18.32
C LYS A 32 3.91 10.43 18.18
N HIS A 33 4.69 9.61 17.48
CA HIS A 33 6.15 9.71 17.49
C HIS A 33 6.74 10.36 16.22
N ALA A 34 6.12 10.17 15.07
CA ALA A 34 6.54 10.82 13.83
C ALA A 34 5.75 12.10 13.55
N ALA A 35 4.48 12.17 13.96
CA ALA A 35 3.57 13.30 13.78
C ALA A 35 3.65 13.90 12.35
N PRO A 36 3.44 13.09 11.30
CA PRO A 36 3.72 13.50 9.93
C PRO A 36 2.80 14.66 9.52
N VAL A 37 3.40 15.75 9.05
CA VAL A 37 2.69 16.97 8.61
C VAL A 37 1.65 16.67 7.51
N GLY A 38 1.97 15.71 6.65
CA GLY A 38 1.11 15.24 5.55
C GLY A 38 -0.03 14.31 5.96
N GLY A 39 -0.09 13.88 7.22
CA GLY A 39 -0.91 12.76 7.64
C GLY A 39 -0.29 11.40 7.28
N ILE A 40 -1.05 10.34 7.52
CA ILE A 40 -0.63 8.94 7.38
C ILE A 40 -1.39 8.33 6.20
N PHE A 41 -0.66 7.83 5.19
CA PHE A 41 -1.26 7.15 4.04
C PHE A 41 -1.26 5.63 4.27
N LEU A 42 -2.41 5.08 4.65
CA LEU A 42 -2.59 3.64 4.88
C LEU A 42 -2.99 2.95 3.57
N MET A 43 -2.00 2.37 2.90
CA MET A 43 -2.23 1.58 1.68
C MET A 43 -2.65 0.16 2.04
N SER A 44 -3.76 -0.32 1.44
CA SER A 44 -4.19 -1.72 1.54
C SER A 44 -3.20 -2.66 0.83
N PRO A 45 -3.16 -3.96 1.17
CA PRO A 45 -2.43 -4.91 0.34
C PRO A 45 -3.02 -4.98 -1.09
N PRO A 46 -2.17 -5.16 -2.13
CA PRO A 46 -2.60 -5.34 -3.52
C PRO A 46 -3.28 -6.70 -3.75
N PRO A 47 -3.93 -6.91 -4.92
CA PRO A 47 -4.40 -8.24 -5.31
C PRO A 47 -3.23 -9.22 -5.54
N LEU A 48 -3.52 -10.50 -5.36
CA LEU A 48 -2.57 -11.61 -5.56
C LEU A 48 -2.89 -12.34 -6.87
N ASP A 49 -1.94 -12.39 -7.79
CA ASP A 49 -2.03 -13.29 -8.94
C ASP A 49 -1.65 -14.72 -8.50
N GLU A 50 -2.67 -15.51 -8.14
CA GLU A 50 -2.48 -16.86 -7.61
C GLU A 50 -1.75 -17.78 -8.58
N GLU A 51 -2.12 -17.75 -9.86
CA GLU A 51 -1.49 -18.62 -10.87
C GLU A 51 -0.05 -18.21 -11.12
N GLY A 52 0.22 -16.91 -11.30
CA GLY A 52 1.58 -16.41 -11.47
C GLY A 52 2.46 -16.71 -10.26
N ARG A 53 1.89 -16.65 -9.05
CA ARG A 53 2.60 -17.01 -7.83
C ARG A 53 2.94 -18.48 -7.78
N GLN A 54 1.99 -19.35 -8.12
CA GLN A 54 2.19 -20.79 -8.17
C GLN A 54 3.23 -21.17 -9.23
N GLU A 55 3.18 -20.55 -10.41
CA GLU A 55 4.15 -20.76 -11.48
C GLU A 55 5.56 -20.35 -11.06
N TRP A 56 5.72 -19.17 -10.47
CA TRP A 56 7.01 -18.72 -9.97
C TRP A 56 7.54 -19.63 -8.86
N LEU A 57 6.70 -20.09 -7.93
CA LEU A 57 7.12 -21.04 -6.90
C LEU A 57 7.66 -22.33 -7.52
N ARG A 58 7.01 -22.86 -8.57
CA ARG A 58 7.52 -24.04 -9.30
C ARG A 58 8.88 -23.77 -9.93
N SER A 59 9.05 -22.60 -10.57
CA SER A 59 10.29 -22.27 -11.28
C SER A 59 11.50 -22.16 -10.34
N VAL A 60 11.28 -21.80 -9.07
CA VAL A 60 12.32 -21.77 -8.02
C VAL A 60 12.37 -23.04 -7.16
N GLY A 61 11.75 -24.14 -7.60
CA GLY A 61 11.83 -25.45 -6.94
C GLY A 61 11.02 -25.56 -5.65
N ARG A 62 10.00 -24.73 -5.46
CA ARG A 62 9.10 -24.75 -4.29
C ARG A 62 7.73 -25.32 -4.65
N ALA A 63 7.05 -25.91 -3.66
CA ALA A 63 5.68 -26.37 -3.84
C ALA A 63 4.76 -25.17 -4.16
N PRO A 64 3.86 -25.28 -5.17
CA PRO A 64 3.04 -24.17 -5.67
C PRO A 64 2.19 -23.50 -4.59
N ASP A 65 1.73 -24.26 -3.59
CA ASP A 65 0.86 -23.76 -2.52
C ASP A 65 1.60 -23.62 -1.17
N SER A 66 2.94 -23.63 -1.18
CA SER A 66 3.74 -23.61 0.06
C SER A 66 3.50 -22.39 0.95
N CYS A 67 3.02 -21.29 0.38
CA CYS A 67 2.74 -20.05 1.10
C CYS A 67 1.28 -19.89 1.53
N LYS A 68 0.35 -20.75 1.08
CA LYS A 68 -1.10 -20.70 1.40
C LYS A 68 -1.70 -19.27 1.31
N ARG A 69 -1.34 -18.51 0.29
CA ARG A 69 -1.97 -17.21 0.00
C ARG A 69 -3.07 -17.40 -1.03
N ARG A 70 -4.19 -16.70 -0.83
CA ARG A 70 -5.34 -16.68 -1.76
C ARG A 70 -5.77 -15.25 -2.03
N PHE A 71 -6.22 -14.98 -3.25
CA PHE A 71 -6.76 -13.69 -3.68
C PHE A 71 -7.95 -13.28 -2.79
N GLU A 72 -8.84 -14.21 -2.43
CA GLU A 72 -9.99 -13.86 -1.59
C GLU A 72 -9.61 -13.59 -0.14
N THR A 73 -8.64 -14.33 0.40
CA THR A 73 -8.10 -14.03 1.72
C THR A 73 -7.42 -12.67 1.71
N MET A 74 -6.65 -12.36 0.67
CA MET A 74 -5.98 -11.07 0.51
C MET A 74 -6.97 -9.89 0.49
N ARG A 75 -8.13 -10.07 -0.15
CA ARG A 75 -9.22 -9.10 -0.16
C ARG A 75 -9.74 -8.79 1.25
N HIS A 76 -9.89 -9.78 2.13
CA HIS A 76 -10.33 -9.52 3.51
C HIS A 76 -9.34 -8.64 4.30
N TYR A 77 -8.03 -8.81 4.10
CA TYR A 77 -7.02 -7.94 4.74
C TYR A 77 -7.03 -6.53 4.12
N ARG A 78 -7.33 -6.41 2.83
CA ARG A 78 -7.61 -5.13 2.18
C ARG A 78 -8.80 -4.44 2.83
N ASP A 79 -9.91 -5.14 3.02
CA ASP A 79 -11.12 -4.57 3.63
C ASP A 79 -10.85 -4.07 5.05
N VAL A 80 -10.12 -4.84 5.85
CA VAL A 80 -9.73 -4.43 7.20
C VAL A 80 -8.81 -3.22 7.20
N ALA A 81 -7.82 -3.16 6.30
CA ALA A 81 -6.95 -1.98 6.20
C ALA A 81 -7.74 -0.70 5.86
N LEU A 82 -8.68 -0.80 4.92
CA LEU A 82 -9.54 0.33 4.55
C LEU A 82 -10.50 0.71 5.68
N GLN A 83 -11.07 -0.27 6.37
CA GLN A 83 -11.92 -0.03 7.53
C GLN A 83 -11.14 0.69 8.64
N VAL A 84 -9.94 0.22 9.00
CA VAL A 84 -9.09 0.88 9.99
C VAL A 84 -8.78 2.31 9.57
N GLY A 85 -8.38 2.53 8.32
CA GLY A 85 -8.08 3.89 7.85
C GLY A 85 -9.31 4.81 7.86
N ALA A 86 -10.50 4.29 7.54
CA ALA A 86 -11.74 5.06 7.61
C ALA A 86 -12.14 5.41 9.05
N GLU A 87 -12.01 4.46 9.98
CA GLU A 87 -12.24 4.68 11.42
C GLU A 87 -11.28 5.75 11.97
N GLU A 88 -9.99 5.63 11.68
CA GLU A 88 -8.96 6.59 12.12
C GLU A 88 -9.13 7.97 11.49
N TYR A 89 -9.56 8.04 10.22
CA TYR A 89 -9.89 9.32 9.58
C TYR A 89 -11.10 9.98 10.24
N ALA A 90 -12.16 9.22 10.54
CA ALA A 90 -13.35 9.75 11.19
C ALA A 90 -13.04 10.29 12.61
N GLU A 91 -12.13 9.65 13.33
CA GLU A 91 -11.74 10.05 14.69
C GLU A 91 -10.72 11.20 14.72
N HIS A 92 -9.72 11.18 13.84
CA HIS A 92 -8.56 12.08 13.93
C HIS A 92 -8.33 12.96 12.69
N GLY A 93 -8.96 12.64 11.55
CA GLY A 93 -8.88 13.43 10.33
C GLY A 93 -7.50 13.45 9.65
N ASP A 94 -6.60 12.51 10.00
CA ASP A 94 -5.20 12.52 9.58
C ASP A 94 -4.72 11.23 8.91
N VAL A 95 -5.60 10.24 8.72
CA VAL A 95 -5.29 8.99 8.00
C VAL A 95 -6.02 8.94 6.67
N PHE A 96 -5.29 8.75 5.58
CA PHE A 96 -5.85 8.64 4.24
C PHE A 96 -5.64 7.23 3.71
N THR A 97 -6.71 6.60 3.22
CA THR A 97 -6.63 5.25 2.66
C THR A 97 -6.23 5.27 1.19
N VAL A 98 -5.42 4.29 0.79
CA VAL A 98 -5.10 4.04 -0.63
C VAL A 98 -5.46 2.60 -0.94
N ASP A 99 -6.46 2.41 -1.79
CA ASP A 99 -6.94 1.08 -2.11
C ASP A 99 -6.22 0.49 -3.33
N LEU A 100 -5.26 -0.41 -3.07
CA LEU A 100 -4.49 -1.06 -4.12
C LEU A 100 -5.28 -2.13 -4.87
N TYR A 101 -6.37 -2.67 -4.31
CA TYR A 101 -7.28 -3.53 -5.08
C TYR A 101 -7.97 -2.73 -6.19
N LEU A 102 -8.56 -1.59 -5.85
CA LEU A 102 -9.17 -0.69 -6.82
C LEU A 102 -8.15 -0.17 -7.84
N ALA A 103 -6.93 0.14 -7.41
CA ALA A 103 -5.90 0.64 -8.33
C ALA A 103 -5.50 -0.38 -9.41
N PHE A 104 -5.42 -1.67 -9.05
CA PHE A 104 -5.01 -2.73 -10.00
C PHE A 104 -6.18 -3.32 -10.79
N LEU A 105 -7.36 -3.44 -10.17
CA LEU A 105 -8.50 -4.17 -10.73
C LEU A 105 -9.61 -3.27 -11.27
N GLY A 106 -9.65 -2.00 -10.87
CA GLY A 106 -10.69 -1.06 -11.26
C GLY A 106 -12.05 -1.30 -10.59
N GLU A 107 -13.11 -0.88 -11.27
CA GLU A 107 -14.48 -0.98 -10.75
C GLU A 107 -14.87 -2.44 -10.45
N GLY A 108 -15.49 -2.67 -9.29
CA GLY A 108 -15.87 -4.02 -8.85
C GLY A 108 -14.79 -4.79 -8.10
N ALA A 109 -13.60 -4.19 -7.86
CA ALA A 109 -12.50 -4.84 -7.14
C ALA A 109 -12.89 -5.44 -5.77
N GLY A 110 -13.90 -4.89 -5.09
CA GLY A 110 -14.36 -5.38 -3.79
C GLY A 110 -15.20 -6.67 -3.83
N THR A 111 -15.70 -7.08 -5.01
CA THR A 111 -16.61 -8.23 -5.11
C THR A 111 -16.21 -9.23 -6.19
N MET A 112 -15.38 -8.82 -7.15
CA MET A 112 -14.97 -9.71 -8.23
C MET A 112 -14.20 -10.93 -7.70
N PRO A 113 -14.46 -12.14 -8.22
CA PRO A 113 -13.66 -13.31 -7.89
C PRO A 113 -12.30 -13.22 -8.58
N TYR A 114 -11.33 -14.00 -8.11
CA TYR A 114 -10.08 -14.19 -8.82
C TYR A 114 -10.33 -14.56 -10.28
N THR A 115 -9.80 -13.74 -11.19
CA THR A 115 -9.79 -13.99 -12.63
C THR A 115 -8.44 -13.54 -13.16
N LYS A 116 -7.69 -14.45 -13.78
CA LYS A 116 -6.45 -14.12 -14.48
C LYS A 116 -6.75 -13.08 -15.55
N GLY A 117 -5.96 -12.01 -15.61
CA GLY A 117 -6.15 -10.93 -16.57
C GLY A 117 -4.94 -10.02 -16.71
N PRO A 118 -5.05 -8.93 -17.50
CA PRO A 118 -3.92 -8.03 -17.77
C PRO A 118 -3.29 -7.44 -16.51
N TRP A 119 -4.07 -7.26 -15.44
CA TRP A 119 -3.57 -6.77 -14.16
C TRP A 119 -2.45 -7.67 -13.58
N CYS A 120 -2.44 -8.97 -13.89
CA CYS A 120 -1.42 -9.92 -13.46
C CYS A 120 -0.04 -9.64 -14.06
N GLU A 121 0.04 -8.99 -15.22
CA GLU A 121 1.30 -8.65 -15.89
C GLU A 121 2.09 -7.57 -15.13
N ASN A 122 1.48 -6.92 -14.14
CA ASN A 122 2.11 -5.92 -13.28
C ASN A 122 2.93 -6.53 -12.12
N PHE A 123 3.04 -7.86 -12.08
CA PHE A 123 3.78 -8.60 -11.06
C PHE A 123 4.96 -9.35 -11.67
N PHE A 124 6.06 -9.43 -10.93
CA PHE A 124 7.22 -10.26 -11.29
C PHE A 124 6.99 -11.73 -10.96
N ASP A 125 6.38 -12.01 -9.81
CA ASP A 125 6.22 -13.37 -9.26
C ASP A 125 4.80 -13.65 -8.73
N GLY A 126 3.82 -12.92 -9.29
CA GLY A 126 2.42 -12.91 -8.87
C GLY A 126 2.14 -12.22 -7.52
N LEU A 127 3.16 -11.70 -6.83
CA LEU A 127 3.04 -11.01 -5.55
C LEU A 127 3.80 -9.67 -5.50
N HIS A 128 5.07 -9.67 -5.90
CA HIS A 128 5.92 -8.48 -5.97
C HIS A 128 5.73 -7.78 -7.30
N PHE A 129 5.69 -6.45 -7.25
CA PHE A 129 5.47 -5.61 -8.42
C PHE A 129 6.69 -5.59 -9.33
N ASN A 130 6.45 -5.52 -10.63
CA ASN A 130 7.45 -5.08 -11.59
C ASN A 130 7.40 -3.54 -11.74
N VAL A 131 8.03 -3.01 -12.80
CA VAL A 131 8.06 -1.56 -13.07
C VAL A 131 6.66 -1.00 -13.28
N ASP A 132 5.80 -1.69 -14.03
CA ASP A 132 4.42 -1.23 -14.30
C ASP A 132 3.54 -1.28 -13.06
N GLY A 133 3.64 -2.35 -12.25
CA GLY A 133 2.96 -2.41 -10.96
C GLY A 133 3.45 -1.34 -9.98
N GLY A 134 4.75 -1.04 -9.99
CA GLY A 134 5.32 0.06 -9.22
C GLY A 134 4.75 1.42 -9.63
N ARG A 135 4.54 1.64 -10.94
CA ARG A 135 3.92 2.86 -11.47
C ARG A 135 2.46 3.00 -11.02
N ILE A 136 1.67 1.92 -11.05
CA ILE A 136 0.27 1.93 -10.55
C ILE A 136 0.22 2.37 -9.08
N ILE A 137 1.12 1.86 -8.24
CA ILE A 137 1.18 2.23 -6.82
C ILE A 137 1.58 3.68 -6.62
N PHE A 138 2.58 4.14 -7.38
CA PHE A 138 2.98 5.54 -7.35
C PHE A 138 1.80 6.45 -7.71
N GLU A 139 1.10 6.17 -8.81
CA GLU A 139 -0.05 6.95 -9.26
C GLU A 139 -1.20 6.93 -8.23
N ALA A 140 -1.47 5.77 -7.61
CA ALA A 140 -2.49 5.64 -6.57
C ALA A 140 -2.14 6.45 -5.30
N LEU A 141 -0.90 6.32 -4.81
CA LEU A 141 -0.42 7.06 -3.64
C LEU A 141 -0.36 8.56 -3.93
N TRP A 142 0.19 8.95 -5.08
CA TRP A 142 0.25 10.34 -5.51
C TRP A 142 -1.14 10.96 -5.65
N GLY A 143 -2.09 10.21 -6.23
CA GLY A 143 -3.49 10.59 -6.29
C GLY A 143 -4.12 10.80 -4.92
N ALA A 144 -3.80 9.96 -3.93
CA ALA A 144 -4.25 10.17 -2.55
C ALA A 144 -3.59 11.40 -1.90
N ILE A 145 -2.29 11.60 -2.11
CA ILE A 145 -1.55 12.75 -1.59
C ILE A 145 -2.13 14.06 -2.11
N THR A 146 -2.30 14.17 -3.43
CA THR A 146 -2.81 15.38 -4.11
C THR A 146 -4.24 15.72 -3.70
N LYS A 147 -5.09 14.72 -3.42
CA LYS A 147 -6.48 14.90 -2.96
C LYS A 147 -6.61 15.14 -1.46
N SER A 148 -5.55 14.88 -0.68
CA SER A 148 -5.59 15.03 0.77
C SER A 148 -5.76 16.51 1.16
N ALA A 149 -6.42 16.76 2.30
CA ALA A 149 -6.53 18.09 2.89
C ALA A 149 -5.18 18.65 3.41
N ARG A 150 -4.07 17.92 3.21
CA ARG A 150 -2.71 18.29 3.62
C ARG A 150 -1.77 18.47 2.43
N ALA A 151 -2.27 18.37 1.19
CA ALA A 151 -1.48 18.35 -0.03
C ALA A 151 -0.55 19.58 -0.15
N ASP A 152 -1.04 20.77 0.21
CA ASP A 152 -0.31 22.03 0.22
C ASP A 152 0.98 22.00 1.05
N LYS A 153 1.09 21.08 2.02
CA LYS A 153 2.25 20.96 2.93
C LYS A 153 3.30 19.95 2.48
N ILE A 154 2.94 19.06 1.56
CA ILE A 154 3.78 17.90 1.20
C ILE A 154 3.98 17.71 -0.30
N LEU A 155 3.28 18.49 -1.14
CA LEU A 155 3.57 18.55 -2.56
C LEU A 155 4.85 19.36 -2.83
N PRO A 156 5.59 19.06 -3.90
CA PRO A 156 6.89 19.69 -4.19
C PRO A 156 6.87 21.22 -4.15
N ASP A 157 5.82 21.83 -4.70
CA ASP A 157 5.67 23.29 -4.74
C ASP A 157 5.48 23.92 -3.35
N GLY A 158 4.99 23.14 -2.38
CA GLY A 158 4.81 23.56 -0.99
C GLY A 158 5.98 23.20 -0.08
N LEU A 159 6.96 22.43 -0.57
CA LEU A 159 8.12 22.02 0.22
C LEU A 159 9.24 23.07 0.13
N PRO A 160 9.84 23.46 1.26
CA PRO A 160 10.99 24.35 1.22
C PRO A 160 12.20 23.62 0.61
N CYS A 161 12.99 24.34 -0.19
CA CYS A 161 14.34 23.90 -0.48
C CYS A 161 15.13 23.84 0.83
N VAL A 162 15.64 22.66 1.18
CA VAL A 162 16.39 22.44 2.43
C VAL A 162 17.70 23.25 2.44
N LEU A 163 18.28 23.47 1.26
CA LEU A 163 19.46 24.28 1.05
C LEU A 163 19.18 25.34 -0.02
N PRO A 164 19.88 26.49 0.01
CA PRO A 164 19.82 27.45 -1.07
C PRO A 164 20.27 26.84 -2.40
N PRO A 165 19.79 27.37 -3.55
CA PRO A 165 20.35 27.05 -4.85
C PRO A 165 21.86 27.28 -4.89
N TRP A 166 22.58 26.49 -5.69
CA TRP A 166 24.05 26.55 -5.73
C TRP A 166 24.55 27.93 -6.17
N GLU A 167 23.78 28.69 -6.95
CA GLU A 167 24.08 30.05 -7.37
C GLU A 167 24.14 31.03 -6.19
N VAL A 168 23.28 30.84 -5.19
CA VAL A 168 23.26 31.66 -3.97
C VAL A 168 24.51 31.37 -3.12
N LEU A 169 24.89 30.10 -3.03
CA LEU A 169 26.08 29.66 -2.29
C LEU A 169 27.37 30.13 -2.96
N ALA A 170 27.47 30.07 -4.29
CA ALA A 170 28.66 30.43 -5.04
C ALA A 170 28.93 31.95 -5.06
N ASN A 171 27.86 32.77 -5.06
CA ASN A 171 27.99 34.22 -5.17
C ASN A 171 28.09 34.95 -3.81
N GLY A 172 27.99 34.24 -2.69
CA GLY A 172 28.12 34.82 -1.35
C GLY A 172 26.96 35.73 -0.91
N SER A 173 25.82 35.65 -1.60
CA SER A 173 24.63 36.49 -1.36
C SER A 173 23.64 35.83 -0.40
N LEU A 174 24.11 35.41 0.77
CA LEU A 174 23.26 34.87 1.86
C LEU A 174 22.59 36.00 2.67
#